data_AF-A0A7X7TNT2-F1
#
_entry.id   AF-A0A7X7TNT2-F1
#
_cell.length_a   1.000
_cell.length_b   1.000
_cell.length_c   1.000
_cell.angle_alpha   90.00
_cell.angle_beta   90.00
_cell.angle_gamma   90.00
#
_symmetry.space_group_name_H-M   'P 1'
#
loop_
_entity.id
_entity.type
_entity.pdbx_description
1 polymer ?
#
loop_
_entity_poly.entity_id
_entity_poly.type
_entity_poly.pdbx_seq_one_letter_code
_entity_poly.pdbx_strand_id
1 'polypeptide(L)'
;KSYDTKRLRRDFLIKNLFSENEVNMVYSMYDRMIVGGAMPVNEILHLEAIDPLKQPVFLRRREIGIYNVGGKGKVKVGDDIFELDYKEALYLGSGDREVYFESMDAGNPAKFYFNSAAATCNYTFIWGMAGENLDYGDQDFLEIEDLK
;
A
#
# COMPACT_ATOMS: atom_id res chain seq x y z
N LYS A 1 24.91 -18.45 -2.55
CA LYS A 1 24.24 -17.59 -1.53
C LYS A 1 25.32 -16.99 -0.63
N SER A 2 25.78 -15.77 -0.88
CA SER A 2 26.85 -15.12 -0.09
C SER A 2 26.48 -13.66 0.20
N TYR A 3 25.30 -13.45 0.77
CA TYR A 3 24.84 -12.14 1.20
C TYR A 3 25.15 -11.96 2.68
N ASP A 4 25.80 -10.85 3.04
CA ASP A 4 25.95 -10.45 4.44
C ASP A 4 24.67 -9.73 4.92
N THR A 5 24.53 -9.56 6.24
CA THR A 5 23.34 -8.94 6.83
C THR A 5 23.10 -7.51 6.31
N LYS A 6 24.18 -6.76 6.04
CA LYS A 6 24.07 -5.38 5.54
C LYS A 6 23.51 -5.36 4.12
N ARG A 7 23.99 -6.23 3.23
CA ARG A 7 23.50 -6.33 1.86
C ARG A 7 22.06 -6.83 1.81
N LEU A 8 21.69 -7.82 2.64
CA LEU A 8 20.29 -8.28 2.73
C LEU A 8 19.34 -7.14 3.10
N ARG A 9 19.67 -6.35 4.12
CA ARG A 9 18.82 -5.22 4.53
C ARG A 9 18.76 -4.14 3.46
N ARG A 10 19.87 -3.86 2.79
CA ARG A 10 19.88 -2.85 1.72
C ARG A 10 19.00 -3.27 0.54
N ASP A 11 19.06 -4.54 0.15
CA ASP A 11 18.43 -5.01 -1.08
C ASP A 11 16.96 -5.44 -0.86
N PHE A 12 16.55 -5.78 0.37
CA PHE A 12 15.20 -6.33 0.66
C PHE A 12 14.39 -5.61 1.74
N LEU A 13 14.97 -4.69 2.53
CA LEU A 13 14.25 -4.01 3.62
C LEU A 13 13.82 -2.59 3.21
N ILE A 14 12.51 -2.35 3.24
CA ILE A 14 11.94 -0.99 3.18
C ILE A 14 11.96 -0.43 4.60
N LYS A 15 12.84 0.53 4.89
CA LYS A 15 12.99 1.10 6.23
C LYS A 15 11.88 2.09 6.58
N ASN A 16 11.54 2.95 5.63
CA ASN A 16 10.60 4.05 5.81
C ASN A 16 9.47 3.87 4.82
N LEU A 17 8.34 3.37 5.32
CA LEU A 17 7.12 3.20 4.53
C LEU A 17 6.12 4.33 4.78
N PHE A 18 6.07 4.84 6.01
CA PHE A 18 5.22 5.95 6.42
C PHE A 18 6.08 7.11 6.89
N SER A 19 5.96 8.24 6.18
CA SER A 19 6.50 9.54 6.56
C SER A 19 5.36 10.54 6.51
N GLU A 20 5.35 11.48 7.44
CA GLU A 20 4.29 12.50 7.51
C GLU A 20 4.21 13.28 6.20
N ASN A 21 3.00 13.35 5.64
CA ASN A 21 2.68 14.07 4.41
C ASN A 21 3.47 13.62 3.17
N GLU A 22 3.89 12.36 3.13
CA GLU A 22 4.57 11.79 1.96
C GLU A 22 3.90 10.51 1.49
N VAL A 23 3.98 10.28 0.17
CA VAL A 23 3.72 8.99 -0.45
C VAL A 23 5.06 8.32 -0.74
N ASN A 24 5.43 7.34 0.08
CA ASN A 24 6.63 6.55 -0.14
C ASN A 24 6.31 5.33 -0.98
N MET A 25 7.09 5.11 -2.03
CA MET A 25 6.91 3.98 -2.94
C MET A 25 8.25 3.30 -3.23
N VAL A 26 8.24 1.97 -3.23
CA VAL A 26 9.36 1.13 -3.64
C VAL A 26 8.92 0.32 -4.84
N TYR A 27 9.62 0.54 -5.95
CA TYR A 27 9.46 -0.24 -7.17
C TYR A 27 10.37 -1.47 -7.10
N SER A 28 9.77 -2.65 -7.01
CA SER A 28 10.49 -3.92 -7.12
C SER A 28 10.57 -4.34 -8.59
N MET A 29 11.78 -4.70 -9.05
CA MET A 29 11.94 -5.33 -10.37
C MET A 29 11.36 -6.74 -10.42
N TYR A 30 11.10 -7.37 -9.27
CA TYR A 30 10.34 -8.61 -9.19
C TYR A 30 8.86 -8.31 -9.47
N ASP A 31 8.35 -8.85 -10.57
CA ASP A 31 6.99 -8.64 -11.10
C ASP A 31 6.56 -7.17 -11.31
N ARG A 32 7.51 -6.23 -11.25
CA ARG A 32 7.23 -4.79 -11.34
C ARG A 32 6.23 -4.33 -10.28
N MET A 33 6.20 -5.02 -9.14
CA MET A 33 5.33 -4.70 -8.02
C MET A 33 5.77 -3.38 -7.39
N ILE A 34 4.79 -2.56 -7.03
CA ILE A 34 5.02 -1.33 -6.26
C ILE A 34 4.42 -1.56 -4.89
N VAL A 35 5.23 -1.37 -3.86
CA VAL A 35 4.81 -1.38 -2.47
C VAL A 35 4.98 0.03 -1.94
N GLY A 36 4.00 0.56 -1.23
CA GLY A 36 4.09 1.91 -0.71
C GLY A 36 3.25 2.17 0.52
N GLY A 37 3.48 3.35 1.08
CA GLY A 37 2.74 3.88 2.21
C GLY A 37 2.46 5.36 1.99
N ALA A 38 1.22 5.78 2.27
CA ALA A 38 0.84 7.18 2.34
C ALA A 38 0.36 7.51 3.76
N MET A 39 0.90 8.58 4.34
CA MET A 39 0.51 9.06 5.68
C MET A 39 0.16 10.54 5.61
N PRO A 40 -1.07 10.90 5.17
CA PRO A 40 -1.53 12.28 5.19
C PRO A 40 -1.71 12.75 6.64
N VAL A 41 -1.18 13.91 7.00
CA VAL A 41 -1.37 14.50 8.34
C VAL A 41 -2.06 15.84 8.22
N ASN A 42 -1.45 16.77 7.48
CA ASN A 42 -1.91 18.14 7.33
C ASN A 42 -2.30 18.48 5.88
N GLU A 43 -2.09 17.56 4.94
CA GLU A 43 -2.41 17.75 3.53
C GLU A 43 -2.97 16.49 2.88
N ILE A 44 -3.65 16.70 1.74
CA ILE A 44 -4.16 15.63 0.89
C ILE A 44 -3.02 15.17 -0.02
N LEU A 45 -2.75 13.87 0.00
CA LEU A 45 -1.65 13.29 -0.78
C LEU A 45 -2.16 12.70 -2.09
N HIS A 46 -1.61 13.15 -3.20
CA HIS A 46 -1.91 12.60 -4.53
C HIS A 46 -1.01 11.39 -4.83
N LEU A 47 -1.62 10.30 -5.30
CA LEU A 47 -0.88 9.14 -5.81
C LEU A 47 -0.38 9.39 -7.23
N GLU A 48 0.77 10.04 -7.33
CA GLU A 48 1.37 10.39 -8.62
C GLU A 48 1.94 9.16 -9.36
N ALA A 49 1.87 9.20 -10.69
CA ALA A 49 2.57 8.24 -11.52
C ALA A 49 4.08 8.50 -11.47
N ILE A 50 4.85 7.47 -11.14
CA ILE A 50 6.32 7.54 -11.17
C ILE A 50 6.84 7.44 -12.62
N ASP A 51 7.96 8.12 -12.92
CA ASP A 51 8.57 8.14 -14.27
C ASP A 51 8.77 6.75 -14.90
N PRO A 52 9.19 5.68 -14.16
CA PRO A 52 9.32 4.34 -14.71
C PRO A 52 8.04 3.74 -15.31
N LEU A 53 6.86 4.24 -14.93
CA LEU A 53 5.58 3.75 -15.46
C LEU A 53 5.25 4.34 -16.84
N LYS A 54 5.86 5.47 -17.23
CA LYS A 54 5.66 6.15 -18.52
C LYS A 54 4.17 6.32 -18.89
N GLN A 55 3.36 6.71 -17.90
CA GLN A 55 1.93 6.94 -18.04
C GLN A 55 1.49 8.14 -17.19
N PRO A 56 0.40 8.84 -17.56
CA PRO A 56 -0.02 10.06 -16.87
C PRO A 56 -0.68 9.81 -15.51
N VAL A 57 -1.29 8.64 -15.32
CA VAL A 57 -2.07 8.29 -14.12
C VAL A 57 -1.60 6.93 -13.61
N PHE A 58 -1.46 6.78 -12.29
CA PHE A 58 -0.86 5.61 -11.66
C PHE A 58 -1.56 4.28 -12.04
N LEU A 59 -2.90 4.28 -12.09
CA LEU A 59 -3.72 3.08 -12.30
C LEU A 59 -4.05 2.74 -13.76
N ARG A 60 -3.56 3.50 -14.74
CA ARG A 60 -3.95 3.31 -16.16
C ARG A 60 -3.69 1.88 -16.68
N ARG A 61 -2.67 1.21 -16.17
CA ARG A 61 -2.34 -0.21 -16.47
C ARG A 61 -2.01 -1.01 -15.21
N ARG A 62 -2.59 -0.62 -14.08
CA ARG A 62 -2.27 -1.19 -12.76
C ARG A 62 -3.50 -1.29 -11.90
N GLU A 63 -3.53 -2.31 -11.07
CA GLU A 63 -4.46 -2.43 -9.96
C GLU A 63 -3.73 -2.10 -8.66
N ILE A 64 -4.49 -1.75 -7.62
CA ILE A 64 -3.97 -1.43 -6.29
C ILE A 64 -4.90 -1.99 -5.22
N GLY A 65 -4.29 -2.60 -4.21
CA GLY A 65 -4.94 -2.91 -2.93
C GLY A 65 -4.41 -1.97 -1.86
N ILE A 66 -5.32 -1.26 -1.20
CA ILE A 66 -5.03 -0.28 -0.15
C ILE A 66 -5.58 -0.83 1.17
N TYR A 67 -4.79 -0.73 2.23
CA TYR A 67 -5.14 -1.17 3.58
C TYR A 67 -4.83 -0.05 4.56
N ASN A 68 -5.80 0.34 5.38
CA ASN A 68 -5.56 1.33 6.42
C ASN A 68 -5.09 0.64 7.72
N VAL A 69 -3.88 0.98 8.17
CA VAL A 69 -3.28 0.48 9.41
C VAL A 69 -3.08 1.57 10.47
N GLY A 70 -3.66 2.76 10.24
CA GLY A 70 -3.61 3.92 11.14
C GLY A 70 -5.00 4.35 11.61
N GLY A 71 -5.16 5.64 11.90
CA GLY A 71 -6.46 6.23 12.21
C GLY A 71 -7.38 6.32 10.99
N LYS A 72 -8.63 6.74 11.20
CA LYS A 72 -9.62 6.81 10.14
C LYS A 72 -9.23 7.83 9.05
N GLY A 73 -9.40 7.45 7.79
CA GLY A 73 -9.08 8.31 6.65
C GLY A 73 -10.03 8.13 5.47
N LYS A 74 -9.73 8.85 4.39
CA LYS A 74 -10.48 8.84 3.13
C LYS A 74 -9.56 8.58 1.96
N VAL A 75 -10.06 7.80 1.01
CA VAL A 75 -9.46 7.62 -0.31
C VAL A 75 -10.43 8.15 -1.33
N LYS A 76 -10.07 9.25 -2.00
CA LYS A 76 -10.84 9.80 -3.12
C LYS A 76 -10.32 9.21 -4.41
N VAL A 77 -11.23 8.72 -5.25
CA VAL A 77 -10.93 8.04 -6.52
C VAL A 77 -11.79 8.65 -7.62
N GLY A 78 -11.21 9.53 -8.43
CA GLY A 78 -12.02 10.38 -9.33
C GLY A 78 -13.02 11.21 -8.53
N ASP A 79 -14.31 11.01 -8.76
CA ASP A 79 -15.40 11.70 -8.05
C ASP A 79 -15.90 10.94 -6.80
N ASP A 80 -15.54 9.67 -6.66
CA ASP A 80 -15.98 8.82 -5.55
C ASP A 80 -15.09 9.01 -4.32
N ILE A 81 -15.68 8.91 -3.13
CA ILE A 81 -14.97 8.99 -1.84
C ILE A 81 -15.27 7.73 -1.04
N PHE A 82 -14.21 7.07 -0.59
CA PHE A 82 -14.28 5.90 0.28
C PHE A 82 -13.68 6.24 1.63
N GLU A 83 -14.45 6.08 2.70
CA GLU A 83 -13.90 6.13 4.05
C GLU A 83 -13.29 4.76 4.39
N LEU A 84 -12.10 4.78 5.00
CA LEU A 84 -11.42 3.59 5.48
C LEU A 84 -11.09 3.78 6.95
N ASP A 85 -11.71 2.97 7.80
CA ASP A 85 -11.34 2.82 9.20
C ASP A 85 -10.14 1.87 9.36
N TYR A 86 -9.68 1.71 10.59
CA TYR A 86 -8.60 0.79 10.92
C TYR A 86 -8.95 -0.65 10.50
N LYS A 87 -8.03 -1.30 9.77
CA LYS A 87 -8.17 -2.64 9.16
C LYS A 87 -9.21 -2.75 8.04
N GLU A 88 -9.67 -1.64 7.47
CA GLU A 88 -10.44 -1.68 6.24
C GLU A 88 -9.53 -1.66 5.01
N ALA A 89 -10.03 -2.29 3.94
CA ALA A 89 -9.32 -2.42 2.69
C ALA A 89 -10.16 -1.91 1.52
N LEU A 90 -9.48 -1.35 0.53
CA LEU A 90 -10.05 -0.91 -0.73
C LEU A 90 -9.24 -1.48 -1.88
N TYR A 91 -9.92 -2.18 -2.78
CA TYR A 91 -9.35 -2.63 -4.04
C TYR A 91 -9.81 -1.72 -5.19
N LEU A 92 -8.86 -1.28 -6.02
CA LEU A 92 -9.13 -0.52 -7.24
C LEU A 92 -8.47 -1.22 -8.44
N GLY A 93 -9.29 -1.62 -9.42
CA GLY A 93 -8.82 -2.13 -10.70
C GLY A 93 -8.22 -1.05 -11.60
N SER A 94 -7.67 -1.49 -12.74
CA SER A 94 -7.09 -0.61 -13.77
C SER A 94 -8.05 0.45 -14.26
N GLY A 95 -7.60 1.70 -14.38
CA GLY A 95 -8.42 2.79 -14.92
C GLY A 95 -7.72 4.15 -14.91
N ASP A 96 -8.25 5.08 -15.70
CA ASP A 96 -7.77 6.46 -15.81
C ASP A 96 -8.43 7.33 -14.72
N ARG A 97 -8.06 7.11 -13.47
CA ARG A 97 -8.59 7.83 -12.30
C ARG A 97 -7.49 8.20 -11.33
N GLU A 98 -7.53 9.44 -10.86
CA GLU A 98 -6.63 9.94 -9.83
C GLU A 98 -7.06 9.45 -8.46
N VAL A 99 -6.07 9.20 -7.60
CA VAL A 99 -6.28 8.68 -6.24
C VAL A 99 -5.63 9.64 -5.26
N TYR A 100 -6.41 10.05 -4.26
CA TYR A 100 -5.97 10.97 -3.22
C TYR A 100 -6.22 10.36 -1.84
N PHE A 101 -5.28 10.59 -0.92
CA PHE A 101 -5.34 10.12 0.46
C PHE A 101 -5.49 11.29 1.43
N GLU A 102 -6.38 11.15 2.41
CA GLU A 102 -6.65 12.15 3.44
C GLU A 102 -6.88 11.48 4.80
N SER A 103 -6.44 12.12 5.88
CA SER A 103 -6.74 11.70 7.26
C SER A 103 -7.93 12.46 7.82
N MET A 104 -8.77 11.81 8.61
CA MET A 104 -9.87 12.49 9.30
C MET A 104 -9.41 13.27 10.53
N ASP A 105 -8.29 12.87 11.14
CA ASP A 105 -7.71 13.50 12.31
C ASP A 105 -6.18 13.55 12.17
N ALA A 106 -5.58 14.74 12.29
CA ALA A 106 -4.14 14.92 12.26
C ALA A 106 -3.44 14.39 13.52
N GLY A 107 -4.15 14.33 14.67
CA GLY A 107 -3.64 13.76 15.91
C GLY A 107 -3.55 12.23 15.88
N ASN A 108 -4.33 11.59 15.01
CA ASN A 108 -4.30 10.15 14.74
C ASN A 108 -4.43 9.89 13.23
N PRO A 109 -3.34 10.12 12.46
CA PRO A 109 -3.40 10.07 11.01
C PRO A 109 -3.61 8.64 10.50
N ALA A 110 -4.31 8.56 9.37
CA ALA A 110 -4.41 7.35 8.58
C ALA A 110 -3.05 6.94 8.02
N LYS A 111 -2.84 5.62 7.91
CA LYS A 111 -1.63 5.03 7.36
C LYS A 111 -2.05 4.04 6.30
N PHE A 112 -2.07 4.50 5.05
CA PHE A 112 -2.50 3.71 3.91
C PHE A 112 -1.31 2.91 3.39
N TYR A 113 -1.25 1.63 3.76
CA TYR A 113 -0.38 0.67 3.11
C TYR A 113 -0.99 0.27 1.78
N PHE A 114 -0.18 0.15 0.73
CA PHE A 114 -0.68 -0.35 -0.54
C PHE A 114 0.31 -1.21 -1.31
N ASN A 115 -0.25 -2.13 -2.07
CA ASN A 115 0.45 -2.92 -3.08
C ASN A 115 -0.21 -2.69 -4.43
N SER A 116 0.60 -2.50 -5.46
CA SER A 116 0.12 -2.36 -6.83
C SER A 116 0.87 -3.30 -7.76
N ALA A 117 0.11 -3.94 -8.65
CA ALA A 117 0.60 -4.83 -9.70
C ALA A 117 0.13 -4.35 -11.07
N ALA A 118 0.74 -4.88 -12.14
CA ALA A 118 0.28 -4.62 -13.50
C ALA A 118 -1.06 -5.33 -13.76
N ALA A 119 -2.02 -4.62 -14.36
CA ALA A 119 -3.35 -5.14 -14.65
C ALA A 119 -3.72 -4.88 -16.12
N THR A 120 -4.28 -5.89 -16.79
CA THR A 120 -4.69 -5.82 -18.20
C THR A 120 -6.19 -5.60 -18.39
N CYS A 121 -6.98 -5.77 -17.33
CA CYS A 121 -8.43 -5.60 -17.34
C CYS A 121 -8.86 -4.81 -16.10
N ASN A 122 -9.95 -4.04 -16.24
CA ASN A 122 -10.56 -3.36 -15.11
C ASN A 122 -11.54 -4.32 -14.42
N TYR A 123 -11.32 -4.58 -13.14
CA TYR A 123 -12.27 -5.26 -12.28
C TYR A 123 -12.94 -4.25 -11.34
N THR A 124 -14.20 -4.51 -11.00
CA THR A 124 -14.98 -3.66 -10.11
C THR A 124 -14.28 -3.51 -8.76
N PHE A 125 -14.37 -2.32 -8.19
CA PHE A 125 -13.83 -2.05 -6.86
C PHE A 125 -14.50 -2.96 -5.82
N ILE A 126 -13.76 -3.30 -4.78
CA ILE A 126 -14.28 -4.03 -3.62
C ILE A 126 -13.86 -3.23 -2.39
N TRP A 127 -14.84 -2.94 -1.53
CA TRP A 127 -14.64 -2.38 -0.21
C TRP A 127 -15.08 -3.41 0.83
N GLY A 128 -14.25 -3.63 1.84
CA GLY A 128 -14.56 -4.58 2.88
C GLY A 128 -13.61 -4.46 4.07
N MET A 129 -14.11 -4.90 5.23
CA MET A 129 -13.30 -5.15 6.41
C MET A 129 -12.31 -6.28 6.09
N ALA A 130 -11.08 -6.19 6.59
CA ALA A 130 -10.08 -7.25 6.42
C ALA A 130 -10.47 -8.53 7.19
N GLY A 131 -11.39 -9.31 6.62
CA GLY A 131 -11.64 -10.74 6.84
C GLY A 131 -12.03 -11.21 8.25
N GLU A 132 -12.52 -12.45 8.32
CA GLU A 132 -12.46 -13.23 9.55
C GLU A 132 -10.99 -13.53 9.85
N ASN A 133 -10.49 -13.11 11.02
CA ASN A 133 -9.14 -13.49 11.45
C ASN A 133 -9.14 -14.99 11.74
N LEU A 134 -8.65 -15.78 10.79
CA LEU A 134 -8.41 -17.21 10.99
C LEU A 134 -7.08 -17.35 11.72
N ASP A 135 -7.16 -17.70 13.00
CA ASP A 135 -5.99 -18.03 13.82
C ASP A 135 -5.54 -19.46 13.49
N TYR A 136 -4.46 -19.58 12.71
CA TYR A 136 -3.80 -20.84 12.44
C TYR A 136 -2.90 -21.20 13.62
N GLY A 137 -3.47 -21.85 14.64
CA GLY A 137 -2.78 -22.25 15.88
C GLY A 137 -1.92 -23.51 15.78
N ASP A 138 -1.79 -24.09 14.59
CA ASP A 138 -1.03 -25.31 14.29
C ASP A 138 0.39 -25.04 13.77
N GLN A 139 0.85 -23.78 13.82
CA GLN A 139 2.22 -23.45 13.45
C GLN A 139 3.21 -23.82 14.56
N ASP A 140 4.17 -24.68 14.22
CA ASP A 140 5.37 -24.87 15.04
C ASP A 140 6.21 -23.59 14.99
N PHE A 141 6.23 -22.84 16.10
CA PHE A 141 7.07 -21.66 16.24
C PHE A 141 8.54 -22.11 16.37
N LEU A 142 9.34 -21.86 15.34
CA LEU A 142 10.79 -22.00 15.41
C LEU A 142 11.38 -20.70 15.96
N GLU A 143 12.25 -20.81 16.97
CA GLU A 143 13.01 -19.64 17.42
C GLU A 143 14.00 -19.21 16.33
N ILE A 144 14.36 -17.92 16.34
CA ILE A 144 15.30 -17.35 15.34
C ILE A 144 16.63 -18.12 15.33
N GLU A 145 16.98 -18.71 16.47
CA GLU A 145 18.20 -19.49 16.71
C GLU A 145 18.17 -20.87 16.03
N ASP A 146 16.98 -21.39 15.70
CA ASP A 146 16.76 -22.70 15.07
C ASP A 146 16.64 -22.63 13.54
N LEU A 147 16.65 -21.43 12.96
CA LEU A 147 16.64 -21.23 11.50
C LEU A 147 18.02 -21.58 10.91
N LYS A 148 18.12 -22.76 10.28
CA LYS A 148 19.32 -23.22 9.53
C LYS A 148 19.54 -22.51 8.20
#